data_AF-A0AB37YTR4-F1
#
_entry.id   AF-A0AB37YTR4-F1
#
_cell.length_a   1.000
_cell.length_b   1.000
_cell.length_c   1.000
_cell.angle_alpha   90.00
_cell.angle_beta   90.00
_cell.angle_gamma   90.00
#
_symmetry.space_group_name_H-M   'P 1'
#
loop_
_entity.id
_entity.type
_entity.pdbx_description
1 polymer ?
#
loop_
_entity_poly.entity_id
_entity_poly.type
_entity_poly.pdbx_seq_one_letter_code
_entity_poly.pdbx_strand_id
1 'polypeptide(L)' 'MWIQNNKTGHVWCVSEEHGRRLLRYEDFISIDEPQKPQSNLNDLTVSELKELAKEKGLKGYSSLNREELIELLNGE' A
#
# COMPACT_ATOMS: atom_id res chain seq x y z
N MET A 1 18.12 7.94 -3.20
CA MET A 1 17.52 7.30 -4.38
C MET A 1 16.36 6.46 -3.91
N TRP A 2 15.15 6.75 -4.38
CA TRP A 2 13.97 5.96 -4.05
C TRP A 2 13.93 4.71 -4.92
N ILE A 3 13.81 3.56 -4.26
CA ILE A 3 13.69 2.26 -4.90
C ILE A 3 12.39 1.63 -4.44
N GLN A 4 11.58 1.18 -5.39
CA GLN A 4 10.36 0.43 -5.13
C GLN A 4 10.55 -1.03 -5.57
N ASN A 5 10.08 -1.96 -4.76
CA ASN A 5 9.98 -3.38 -5.13
C ASN A 5 8.58 -3.68 -5.66
N ASN A 6 8.47 -4.23 -6.87
CA ASN A 6 7.19 -4.51 -7.51
C ASN A 6 6.46 -5.74 -6.94
N LYS A 7 7.17 -6.66 -6.26
CA LYS A 7 6.61 -7.86 -5.64
C LYS A 7 5.96 -7.59 -4.30
N THR A 8 6.57 -6.70 -3.51
CA THR A 8 6.08 -6.38 -2.16
C THR A 8 5.40 -5.01 -2.09
N GLY A 9 5.55 -4.16 -3.12
CA GLY A 9 5.09 -2.77 -3.11
C GLY A 9 5.87 -1.86 -2.16
N HIS A 10 6.89 -2.38 -1.47
CA HIS A 10 7.69 -1.61 -0.52
C HIS A 10 8.57 -0.57 -1.22
N VAL A 11 8.68 0.59 -0.59
CA VAL A 11 9.49 1.72 -1.06
C VAL A 11 10.54 2.07 -0.01
N TRP A 12 11.79 2.17 -0.44
CA TRP A 12 12.92 2.56 0.42
C TRP A 12 13.68 3.74 -0.17
N CYS A 13 14.15 4.64 0.71
CA CYS A 13 15.16 5.64 0.35
C CYS A 13 16.54 5.08 0.69
N VAL A 14 17.36 4.85 -0.33
CA VAL A 14 18.72 4.29 -0.19
C VAL A 14 19.76 5.18 -0.87
N SER A 15 21.03 5.02 -0.51
CA SER A 15 22.16 5.68 -1.20
C SER A 15 22.24 5.25 -2.66
N GLU A 16 22.80 6.11 -3.53
CA GLU A 16 22.89 5.84 -4.98
C GLU A 16 23.62 4.53 -5.31
N GLU A 17 24.71 4.21 -4.61
CA GLU A 17 25.43 2.95 -4.82
C GLU A 17 24.58 1.71 -4.52
N HIS A 18 23.77 1.80 -3.46
CA HIS A 18 22.88 0.72 -3.06
C HIS A 18 21.70 0.61 -4.05
N GLY A 19 21.14 1.74 -4.47
CA GLY A 19 20.10 1.77 -5.51
C GLY A 19 20.56 1.13 -6.82
N ARG A 20 21.77 1.48 -7.30
CA ARG A 20 22.36 0.86 -8.50
C ARG A 20 22.56 -0.65 -8.37
N ARG A 21 22.84 -1.16 -7.16
CA ARG A 21 22.93 -2.61 -6.90
C ARG A 21 21.56 -3.27 -6.96
N LEU A 22 20.52 -2.64 -6.41
CA LEU A 22 19.15 -3.15 -6.42
C LEU A 22 18.55 -3.17 -7.83
N LEU A 23 18.84 -2.16 -8.66
CA LEU A 23 18.42 -2.10 -10.06
C LEU A 23 19.00 -3.20 -10.96
N ARG A 24 19.90 -4.05 -10.46
CA ARG A 24 20.33 -5.29 -11.16
C ARG A 24 19.27 -6.38 -11.13
N TYR A 25 18.30 -6.28 -10.22
CA TYR A 25 17.23 -7.24 -10.05
C TYR A 25 15.97 -6.69 -10.72
N GLU A 26 15.29 -7.55 -11.48
CA GLU A 26 14.09 -7.20 -12.26
C GLU A 26 12.91 -6.71 -11.39
N ASP A 27 12.93 -7.06 -10.10
CA ASP A 27 11.89 -6.73 -9.13
C ASP A 27 12.00 -5.30 -8.58
N PHE A 28 13.09 -4.58 -8.85
CA PHE A 28 13.37 -3.27 -8.27
C PHE A 28 13.41 -2.18 -9.34
N ILE A 29 12.67 -1.10 -9.09
CA ILE A 29 12.60 0.06 -9.99
C ILE A 29 12.98 1.34 -9.24
N SER A 30 13.60 2.25 -9.97
CA SER A 30 13.83 3.61 -9.49
C SER A 30 12.59 4.44 -9.69
N ILE A 31 12.09 5.03 -8.61
CA ILE A 31 10.96 5.96 -8.65
C ILE A 31 11.45 7.34 -8.23
N ASP A 32 10.84 8.39 -8.78
CA ASP A 32 11.18 9.77 -8.42
C ASP A 32 10.50 10.16 -7.10
N GLU A 33 9.25 9.74 -6.94
CA GLU A 33 8.43 10.00 -5.76
C GLU A 33 7.80 8.70 -5.22
N PRO A 34 7.77 8.51 -3.89
CA PRO A 34 7.00 7.43 -3.28
C PRO A 34 5.52 7.70 -3.51
N GLN A 35 4.97 7.13 -4.58
CA GLN A 35 3.53 6.99 -4.71
C GLN A 35 3.09 6.19 -3.48
N LYS A 36 2.13 6.74 -2.71
CA LYS A 36 1.53 6.03 -1.58
C LYS A 36 1.26 4.62 -2.08
N PRO A 37 1.74 3.57 -1.37
CA PRO A 37 1.36 2.23 -1.76
C PRO A 37 -0.15 2.29 -1.87
N GLN A 38 -0.68 2.03 -3.07
CA GLN A 38 -2.05 1.58 -3.19
C GLN A 38 -2.00 0.22 -2.50
N SER A 39 -2.00 0.24 -1.16
CA SER A 39 -2.36 -0.89 -0.34
C SER A 39 -3.73 -1.20 -0.86
N ASN A 40 -3.78 -2.12 -1.82
CA ASN A 40 -5.01 -2.59 -2.37
C ASN A 40 -5.76 -3.04 -1.13
N LEU A 41 -6.83 -2.35 -0.78
CA LEU A 41 -7.64 -2.69 0.37
C LEU A 41 -8.12 -4.16 0.24
N ASN A 42 -8.08 -4.69 -0.98
CA ASN A 42 -8.19 -6.11 -1.35
C ASN A 42 -7.15 -7.06 -0.72
N ASP A 43 -5.98 -6.60 -0.30
CA ASP A 43 -4.95 -7.42 0.37
C ASP A 43 -5.14 -7.42 1.90
N LEU A 44 -5.76 -6.38 2.43
CA LEU A 44 -6.05 -6.25 3.86
C LEU A 44 -7.12 -7.27 4.31
N THR A 45 -6.98 -7.78 5.52
CA THR A 45 -8.00 -8.68 6.09
C THR A 45 -9.23 -7.88 6.51
N VAL A 46 -10.38 -8.54 6.68
CA VAL A 46 -11.61 -7.90 7.14
C VAL A 46 -11.42 -7.20 8.50
N SER A 47 -10.54 -7.74 9.36
CA SER A 47 -10.18 -7.10 10.62
C SER A 47 -9.46 -5.77 10.40
N GLU A 48 -8.41 -5.76 9.58
CA GLU A 48 -7.64 -4.55 9.23
C GLU A 48 -8.52 -3.48 8.57
N LEU A 49 -9.43 -3.89 7.67
CA LEU A 49 -10.39 -2.98 7.04
C LEU A 49 -11.35 -2.34 8.05
N LYS A 50 -11.82 -3.12 9.04
CA LYS A 50 -12.66 -2.58 10.12
C LYS A 50 -11.90 -1.63 11.03
N GLU A 51 -10.62 -1.92 11.31
CA GLU A 51 -9.76 -1.01 12.08
C GLU A 51 -9.55 0.31 11.34
N LEU A 52 -9.23 0.26 10.05
CA LEU A 52 -9.12 1.45 9.20
C LEU A 52 -10.43 2.26 9.15
N ALA A 53 -11.57 1.59 9.00
CA ALA A 53 -12.87 2.25 9.00
C ALA A 53 -13.17 2.94 10.35
N LYS A 54 -12.77 2.31 11.46
CA LYS A 54 -12.88 2.88 12.80
C LYS A 54 -11.95 4.07 12.99
N GLU A 55 -10.69 3.99 12.55
CA GLU A 55 -9.73 5.11 12.59
C GLU A 55 -10.20 6.30 11.75
N LYS A 56 -10.82 6.03 10.59
CA LYS A 56 -11.46 7.02 9.73
C LYS A 56 -12.77 7.58 10.30
N GLY A 57 -13.29 7.01 11.39
CA GLY A 57 -14.55 7.45 12.01
C GLY A 57 -15.81 7.11 11.21
N LEU A 58 -15.72 6.15 10.30
CA LEU A 58 -16.84 5.69 9.47
C LEU A 58 -17.86 4.97 10.36
N LYS A 59 -19.16 5.11 10.06
CA LYS A 59 -20.25 4.46 10.80
C LYS A 59 -20.94 3.46 9.88
N GLY A 60 -21.36 2.33 10.43
CA GLY A 60 -22.02 1.26 9.66
C GLY A 60 -21.08 0.16 9.16
N TYR A 61 -19.76 0.32 9.30
CA TYR A 61 -18.75 -0.66 8.85
C TYR A 61 -18.85 -2.04 9.51
N SER A 62 -19.42 -2.14 10.71
CA SER A 62 -19.52 -3.40 11.45
C SER A 62 -20.41 -4.44 10.78
N SER A 63 -21.41 -3.98 10.02
CA SER A 63 -22.36 -4.83 9.28
C SER A 63 -21.99 -5.01 7.80
N LEU A 64 -20.90 -4.38 7.34
CA LEU A 64 -20.47 -4.45 5.95
C LEU A 64 -19.56 -5.65 5.69
N ASN A 65 -19.64 -6.18 4.47
CA ASN A 65 -18.79 -7.25 3.99
C ASN A 65 -17.43 -6.70 3.55
N ARG A 66 -16.48 -7.59 3.25
CA ARG A 66 -15.12 -7.22 2.81
C ARG A 66 -15.14 -6.21 1.65
N GLU A 67 -15.92 -6.49 0.62
CA GLU A 67 -16.03 -5.65 -0.59
C GLU A 67 -16.59 -4.26 -0.26
N GLU A 68 -17.71 -4.22 0.45
CA GLU A 68 -18.34 -2.98 0.92
C GLU A 68 -17.40 -2.13 1.80
N LEU A 69 -16.64 -2.76 2.71
CA LEU A 69 -15.62 -2.09 3.53
C LEU A 69 -14.51 -1.48 2.67
N ILE A 70 -14.08 -2.19 1.63
CA ILE A 70 -13.07 -1.73 0.68
C ILE A 70 -13.60 -0.53 -0.10
N GLU A 71 -14.82 -0.60 -0.64
CA GLU A 71 -15.44 0.50 -1.37
C GLU A 71 -15.62 1.74 -0.48
N LEU A 72 -16.05 1.56 0.78
CA LEU A 72 -16.22 2.65 1.74
C LEU A 72 -14.89 3.31 2.14
N LEU A 73 -13.78 2.56 2.07
CA LEU A 73 -12.43 3.06 2.34
C LEU A 73 -11.73 3.65 1.09
N ASN A 74 -12.11 3.21 -0.12
CA ASN A 74 -11.60 3.72 -1.40
C ASN A 74 -12.38 4.93 -1.93
N GLY A 75 -13.62 5.12 -1.46
CA GLY A 75 -14.52 6.17 -1.94
C GLY A 75 -14.25 7.55 -1.33
N GLU A 76 -13.43 8.35 -2.03
CA GLU A 76 -13.64 9.79 -2.26
C GLU A 76 -13.18 10.15 -3.68
#